data_AF-A0A136IKL1-F1
#
_entry.id   AF-A0A136IKL1-F1
#
_cell.length_a   1.000
_cell.length_b   1.000
_cell.length_c   1.000
_cell.angle_alpha   90.00
_cell.angle_beta   90.00
_cell.angle_gamma   90.00
#
_symmetry.space_group_name_H-M   'P 1'
#
loop_
_entity.id
_entity.type
_entity.pdbx_description
1 polymer ?
#
loop_
_entity_poly.entity_id
_entity_poly.type
_entity_poly.pdbx_seq_one_letter_code
_entity_poly.pdbx_strand_id
1 'polypeptide(L)'
;MAFEPFNSPTLEGADAALRKVDLSIPIVNQHDICSFNPVFVSSRPVRIRWVANKRDWEDTYFLIGFTNSTIESKPAGYLLVSSAQIDKFKADHPDGIFTVTRDYQYGQFEKTGASRFLVFHDRLRRIFDYRFMIALLNNLAGPGAGSDGKSVAGIDVQRLIQGLIGDPLRSFS
;
A
#
# COMPACT_ATOMS: atom_id res chain seq x y z
N MET A 1 13.22 -40.78 6.71
CA MET A 1 12.60 -39.59 6.13
C MET A 1 12.85 -38.43 7.08
N ALA A 2 13.80 -37.56 6.74
CA ALA A 2 14.13 -36.38 7.55
C ALA A 2 13.32 -35.19 7.00
N PHE A 3 12.58 -34.53 7.88
CA PHE A 3 11.92 -33.26 7.58
C PHE A 3 12.98 -32.16 7.63
N GLU A 4 13.16 -31.44 6.53
CA GLU A 4 13.99 -30.23 6.54
C GLU A 4 13.29 -29.11 7.30
N PRO A 5 14.01 -28.34 8.15
CA PRO A 5 13.42 -27.22 8.85
C PRO A 5 13.11 -26.08 7.88
N PHE A 6 11.87 -25.59 7.93
CA PHE A 6 11.44 -24.36 7.25
C PHE A 6 12.32 -23.21 7.75
N ASN A 7 13.21 -22.74 6.88
CA ASN A 7 14.06 -21.59 7.14
C ASN A 7 13.18 -20.34 7.12
N SER A 8 12.78 -19.87 8.31
CA SER A 8 11.97 -18.66 8.46
C SER A 8 12.84 -17.45 8.09
N PRO A 9 12.43 -16.58 7.16
CA PRO A 9 13.20 -15.38 6.87
C PRO A 9 13.25 -14.50 8.12
N THR A 10 14.47 -14.23 8.58
CA THR A 10 14.73 -13.31 9.69
C THR A 10 14.18 -11.92 9.38
N LEU A 11 13.79 -11.19 10.43
CA LEU A 11 13.27 -9.81 10.34
C LEU A 11 14.21 -8.85 9.58
N GLU A 12 15.51 -9.13 9.53
CA GLU A 12 16.49 -8.41 8.69
C GLU A 12 16.26 -8.58 7.18
N GLY A 13 15.72 -9.72 6.74
CA GLY A 13 15.44 -9.99 5.32
C GLY A 13 14.20 -9.26 4.79
N ALA A 14 13.19 -9.05 5.66
CA ALA A 14 12.02 -8.25 5.32
C ALA A 14 12.34 -6.75 5.21
N ASP A 15 13.34 -6.28 5.96
CA ASP A 15 13.79 -4.89 5.98
C ASP A 15 14.81 -4.58 4.85
N ALA A 16 15.60 -5.58 4.43
CA ALA A 16 16.51 -5.46 3.29
C ALA A 16 15.78 -5.36 1.94
N ALA A 17 14.57 -5.95 1.82
CA ALA A 17 13.74 -5.85 0.62
C ALA A 17 13.17 -4.43 0.39
N LEU A 18 13.20 -3.55 1.39
CA LEU A 18 12.68 -2.18 1.32
C LEU A 18 13.72 -1.15 0.84
N ARG A 19 15.01 -1.53 0.68
CA ARG A 19 16.12 -0.58 0.40
C ARG A 19 16.40 -0.28 -1.07
N LYS A 20 15.61 -0.82 -1.99
CA LYS A 20 15.42 -0.24 -3.32
C LYS A 20 13.93 -0.07 -3.45
N VAL A 21 13.43 1.17 -3.44
CA VAL A 21 12.03 1.41 -3.80
C VAL A 21 11.93 1.09 -5.29
N ASP A 22 11.77 -0.19 -5.59
CA ASP A 22 11.43 -0.65 -6.90
C ASP A 22 9.97 -0.25 -7.13
N LEU A 23 9.80 0.90 -7.79
CA LEU A 23 8.49 1.38 -8.20
C LEU A 23 7.89 0.51 -9.32
N SER A 24 8.53 -0.58 -9.76
CA SER A 24 7.91 -1.62 -10.60
C SER A 24 6.89 -2.47 -9.83
N ILE A 25 6.13 -1.81 -8.93
CA ILE A 25 4.96 -2.37 -8.27
C ILE A 25 4.03 -2.91 -9.38
N PRO A 26 3.57 -4.16 -9.26
CA PRO A 26 2.85 -4.84 -10.32
C PRO A 26 1.50 -4.20 -10.61
N ILE A 27 1.01 -4.46 -11.82
CA ILE A 27 -0.40 -4.21 -12.15
C ILE A 27 -1.21 -5.21 -11.32
N VAL A 28 -1.93 -4.70 -10.33
CA VAL A 28 -2.92 -5.46 -9.56
C VAL A 28 -4.28 -5.30 -10.24
N ASN A 29 -4.95 -6.42 -10.48
CA ASN A 29 -6.26 -6.49 -11.11
C ASN A 29 -7.29 -7.12 -10.16
N GLN A 30 -8.57 -6.94 -10.50
CA GLN A 30 -9.64 -7.65 -9.83
C GLN A 30 -9.45 -9.17 -10.00
N HIS A 31 -9.78 -9.93 -8.97
CA HIS A 31 -9.62 -11.38 -8.88
C HIS A 31 -8.19 -11.88 -8.71
N ASP A 32 -7.20 -10.99 -8.61
CA ASP A 32 -5.85 -11.38 -8.20
C ASP A 32 -5.87 -11.93 -6.77
N ILE A 33 -5.10 -12.99 -6.53
CA ILE A 33 -4.93 -13.63 -5.23
C ILE A 33 -3.60 -13.14 -4.67
N CYS A 34 -3.68 -12.50 -3.51
CA CYS A 34 -2.55 -11.87 -2.85
C CYS A 34 -2.34 -12.48 -1.47
N SER A 35 -1.08 -12.56 -1.05
CA SER A 35 -0.69 -13.05 0.26
C SER A 35 0.12 -12.01 1.03
N PHE A 36 -0.10 -11.90 2.32
CA PHE A 36 0.63 -11.03 3.24
C PHE A 36 0.93 -11.78 4.53
N ASN A 37 1.83 -11.23 5.36
CA ASN A 37 2.08 -11.80 6.67
C ASN A 37 1.06 -11.28 7.70
N PRO A 38 0.16 -12.13 8.25
CA PRO A 38 -0.90 -11.69 9.14
C PRO A 38 -0.39 -11.10 10.47
N VAL A 39 0.83 -11.45 10.89
CA VAL A 39 1.47 -10.92 12.11
C VAL A 39 1.73 -9.41 12.01
N PHE A 40 1.94 -8.88 10.79
CA PHE A 40 2.35 -7.50 10.57
C PHE A 40 1.22 -6.57 10.08
N VAL A 41 -0.03 -7.04 10.05
CA VAL A 41 -1.18 -6.26 9.55
C VAL A 41 -1.35 -4.89 10.23
N SER A 42 -0.97 -4.77 11.50
CA SER A 42 -1.11 -3.52 12.26
C SER A 42 0.21 -2.93 12.74
N SER A 43 1.36 -3.38 12.21
CA SER A 43 2.67 -2.96 12.72
C SER A 43 3.14 -1.61 12.17
N ARG A 44 2.60 -1.15 11.03
CA ARG A 44 3.05 0.05 10.32
C ARG A 44 1.92 1.07 10.14
N PRO A 45 1.59 1.87 11.17
CA PRO A 45 0.59 2.92 11.04
C PRO A 45 1.10 4.08 10.17
N VAL A 46 0.23 4.57 9.31
CA VAL A 46 0.45 5.66 8.35
C VAL A 46 -0.69 6.66 8.49
N ARG A 47 -0.36 7.92 8.77
CA ARG A 47 -1.36 8.99 8.86
C ARG A 47 -1.67 9.57 7.49
N ILE A 48 -2.95 9.58 7.11
CA ILE A 48 -3.45 10.20 5.89
C ILE A 48 -4.26 11.43 6.27
N ARG A 49 -3.88 12.58 5.73
CA ARG A 49 -4.60 13.86 5.88
C ARG A 49 -5.22 14.28 4.56
N TRP A 50 -6.47 14.74 4.59
CA TRP A 50 -7.14 15.26 3.41
C TRP A 50 -8.13 16.38 3.76
N VAL A 51 -8.49 17.17 2.76
CA VAL A 51 -9.50 18.22 2.91
C VAL A 51 -10.75 17.78 2.16
N ALA A 52 -11.90 17.80 2.83
CA ALA A 52 -13.20 17.54 2.22
C ALA A 52 -14.23 18.51 2.81
N ASN A 53 -15.06 19.13 1.96
CA ASN A 53 -16.08 20.11 2.36
C ASN A 53 -15.51 21.27 3.21
N LYS A 54 -14.34 21.80 2.83
CA LYS A 54 -13.61 22.86 3.57
C LYS A 54 -13.24 22.50 5.01
N ARG A 55 -13.23 21.20 5.36
CA ARG A 55 -12.78 20.70 6.66
C ARG A 55 -11.55 19.82 6.45
N ASP A 56 -10.59 19.96 7.36
CA ASP A 56 -9.45 19.06 7.48
C ASP A 56 -9.87 17.75 8.15
N TRP A 57 -9.49 16.64 7.53
CA TRP A 57 -9.71 15.30 8.04
C TRP A 57 -8.36 14.59 8.16
N GLU A 58 -8.25 13.74 9.16
CA GLU A 58 -7.12 12.86 9.38
C GLU A 58 -7.65 11.48 9.76
N ASP A 59 -7.03 10.42 9.24
CA ASP A 59 -7.26 9.06 9.69
C ASP A 59 -5.96 8.25 9.60
N THR A 60 -5.88 7.22 10.43
CA THR A 60 -4.78 6.27 10.45
C THR A 60 -5.10 5.07 9.56
N TYR A 61 -4.13 4.69 8.74
CA TYR A 61 -4.13 3.50 7.91
C TYR A 61 -2.96 2.61 8.32
N PHE A 62 -3.03 1.32 8.02
CA PHE A 62 -1.94 0.39 8.22
C PHE A 62 -1.38 -0.03 6.88
N LEU A 63 -0.06 0.11 6.72
CA LEU A 63 0.67 -0.28 5.52
C LEU A 63 1.05 -1.76 5.59
N ILE A 64 0.51 -2.53 4.64
CA ILE A 64 0.72 -3.96 4.52
C ILE A 64 1.44 -4.23 3.20
N GLY A 65 2.59 -4.88 3.27
CA GLY A 65 3.23 -5.46 2.08
C GLY A 65 2.57 -6.78 1.73
N PHE A 66 2.30 -7.01 0.45
CA PHE A 66 1.74 -8.27 -0.03
C PHE A 66 2.48 -8.76 -1.29
N THR A 67 2.26 -10.03 -1.64
CA THR A 67 2.77 -10.67 -2.85
C THR A 67 1.60 -11.10 -3.71
N ASN A 68 1.57 -10.69 -4.98
CA ASN A 68 0.56 -11.15 -5.93
C ASN A 68 0.92 -12.55 -6.42
N SER A 69 0.17 -13.55 -5.96
CA SER A 69 0.42 -14.96 -6.27
C SER A 69 -0.19 -15.41 -7.60
N THR A 70 -1.05 -14.60 -8.22
CA THR A 70 -1.63 -14.86 -9.55
C THR A 70 -0.59 -14.69 -10.67
N ILE A 71 0.40 -13.83 -10.46
CA ILE A 71 1.47 -13.56 -11.44
C ILE A 71 2.69 -14.41 -11.10
N GLU A 72 3.26 -15.09 -12.10
CA GLU A 72 4.39 -16.01 -11.93
C GLU A 72 5.62 -15.35 -11.28
N SER A 73 5.89 -14.08 -11.61
CA SER A 73 6.97 -13.29 -11.00
C SER A 73 6.76 -12.95 -9.53
N LYS A 74 5.61 -13.28 -8.96
CA LYS A 74 5.20 -13.00 -7.57
C LYS A 74 5.56 -11.58 -7.11
N PRO A 75 5.15 -10.56 -7.87
CA PRO A 75 5.59 -9.21 -7.61
C PRO A 75 4.99 -8.67 -6.30
N ALA A 76 5.77 -7.89 -5.57
CA ALA A 76 5.37 -7.31 -4.29
C ALA A 76 4.58 -6.01 -4.48
N GLY A 77 3.55 -5.80 -3.66
CA GLY A 77 2.70 -4.62 -3.67
C GLY A 77 2.41 -4.09 -2.27
N TYR A 78 1.74 -2.94 -2.23
CA TYR A 78 1.35 -2.26 -1.00
C TYR A 78 -0.16 -2.12 -0.88
N LEU A 79 -0.68 -2.46 0.29
CA LEU A 79 -2.07 -2.31 0.68
C LEU A 79 -2.15 -1.37 1.89
N LEU A 80 -3.04 -0.38 1.85
CA LEU A 80 -3.35 0.48 2.97
C LEU A 80 -4.74 0.16 3.52
N VAL A 81 -4.82 -0.23 4.79
CA VAL A 81 -6.09 -0.58 5.44
C VAL A 81 -6.46 0.48 6.47
N SER A 82 -7.65 1.07 6.40
CA SER A 82 -8.10 2.05 7.39
C SER A 82 -8.19 1.42 8.78
N SER A 83 -7.82 2.19 9.81
CA SER A 83 -7.93 1.76 11.21
C SER A 83 -9.33 1.27 11.58
N ALA A 84 -10.37 1.89 11.03
CA ALA A 84 -11.76 1.49 11.26
C ALA A 84 -12.14 0.14 10.62
N GLN A 85 -11.36 -0.33 9.64
CA GLN A 85 -11.59 -1.58 8.91
C GLN A 85 -10.58 -2.68 9.25
N ILE A 86 -9.59 -2.40 10.10
CA ILE A 86 -8.47 -3.31 10.33
C ILE A 86 -8.88 -4.62 11.01
N ASP A 87 -9.79 -4.55 11.97
CA ASP A 87 -10.25 -5.74 12.70
C ASP A 87 -11.11 -6.63 11.80
N LYS A 88 -11.97 -6.02 10.97
CA LYS A 88 -12.72 -6.72 9.94
C LYS A 88 -11.76 -7.41 8.95
N PHE A 89 -10.78 -6.66 8.44
CA PHE A 89 -9.80 -7.20 7.49
C PHE A 89 -9.02 -8.40 8.06
N LYS A 90 -8.62 -8.36 9.35
CA LYS A 90 -7.99 -9.50 10.03
C LYS A 90 -8.92 -10.70 10.16
N ALA A 91 -10.19 -10.45 10.51
CA ALA A 91 -11.17 -11.51 10.68
C ALA A 91 -11.50 -12.21 9.34
N ASP A 92 -11.56 -11.45 8.26
CA ASP A 92 -11.83 -11.95 6.91
C ASP A 92 -10.61 -12.69 6.30
N HIS A 93 -9.39 -12.39 6.76
CA HIS A 93 -8.13 -12.92 6.21
C HIS A 93 -7.16 -13.44 7.28
N PRO A 94 -7.56 -14.43 8.09
CA PRO A 94 -6.76 -14.91 9.23
C PRO A 94 -5.48 -15.63 8.80
N ASP A 95 -5.45 -16.19 7.60
CA ASP A 95 -4.32 -16.91 7.00
C ASP A 95 -3.37 -16.00 6.20
N GLY A 96 -3.70 -14.71 6.09
CA GLY A 96 -2.91 -13.76 5.30
C GLY A 96 -3.18 -13.84 3.80
N ILE A 97 -4.29 -14.44 3.36
CA ILE A 97 -4.65 -14.51 1.93
C ILE A 97 -5.89 -13.66 1.67
N PHE A 98 -5.85 -12.87 0.59
CA PHE A 98 -7.02 -12.12 0.14
C PHE A 98 -7.14 -12.14 -1.39
N THR A 99 -8.38 -12.04 -1.86
CA THR A 99 -8.69 -11.83 -3.27
C THR A 99 -9.02 -10.37 -3.48
N VAL A 100 -8.48 -9.76 -4.54
CA VAL A 100 -8.81 -8.38 -4.90
C VAL A 100 -10.25 -8.32 -5.40
N THR A 101 -11.16 -7.83 -4.57
CA THR A 101 -12.58 -7.64 -4.89
C THR A 101 -12.89 -6.16 -5.20
N ARG A 102 -14.16 -5.87 -5.46
CA ARG A 102 -14.67 -4.50 -5.62
C ARG A 102 -14.69 -3.69 -4.32
N ASP A 103 -14.41 -4.31 -3.18
CA ASP A 103 -14.33 -3.60 -1.89
C ASP A 103 -13.01 -2.82 -1.76
N TYR A 104 -12.01 -3.21 -2.54
CA TYR A 104 -10.76 -2.48 -2.64
C TYR A 104 -10.88 -1.33 -3.63
N GLN A 105 -10.23 -0.23 -3.30
CA GLN A 105 -9.89 0.82 -4.23
C GLN A 105 -8.40 0.77 -4.52
N TYR A 106 -7.97 1.46 -5.58
CA TYR A 106 -6.56 1.54 -5.91
C TYR A 106 -6.16 2.96 -6.31
N GLY A 107 -4.91 3.30 -6.03
CA GLY A 107 -4.23 4.45 -6.63
C GLY A 107 -3.07 3.95 -7.50
N GLN A 108 -2.48 4.86 -8.27
CA GLN A 108 -1.38 4.55 -9.18
C GLN A 108 -0.33 5.67 -9.12
N PHE A 109 0.96 5.31 -9.11
CA PHE A 109 2.04 6.29 -9.17
C PHE A 109 2.25 6.83 -10.60
N GLU A 110 1.85 6.07 -11.62
CA GLU A 110 2.00 6.45 -13.01
C GLU A 110 0.65 6.54 -13.73
N LYS A 111 0.52 7.49 -14.67
CA LYS A 111 -0.68 7.59 -15.53
C LYS A 111 -0.87 6.39 -16.46
N THR A 112 0.21 5.66 -16.74
CA THR A 112 0.23 4.43 -17.53
C THR A 112 -0.58 3.31 -16.86
N GLY A 113 -0.90 3.45 -15.58
CA GLY A 113 -1.57 2.42 -14.78
C GLY A 113 -0.61 1.43 -14.13
N ALA A 114 0.71 1.61 -14.34
CA ALA A 114 1.75 0.92 -13.60
C ALA A 114 1.78 1.40 -12.14
N SER A 115 2.36 0.55 -11.29
CA SER A 115 2.61 0.86 -9.89
C SER A 115 1.34 1.12 -9.08
N ARG A 116 0.45 0.12 -9.02
CA ARG A 116 -0.80 0.25 -8.26
C ARG A 116 -0.59 -0.11 -6.81
N PHE A 117 -1.16 0.69 -5.92
CA PHE A 117 -1.33 0.32 -4.52
C PHE A 117 -2.82 0.14 -4.23
N LEU A 118 -3.12 -0.78 -3.31
CA LEU A 118 -4.49 -1.06 -2.88
C LEU A 118 -4.83 -0.24 -1.64
N VAL A 119 -6.11 0.10 -1.51
CA VAL A 119 -6.67 0.76 -0.33
C VAL A 119 -7.95 0.02 0.06
N PHE A 120 -8.03 -0.40 1.33
CA PHE A 120 -9.21 -1.00 1.92
C PHE A 120 -9.78 -0.05 2.98
N HIS A 121 -10.87 0.63 2.64
CA HIS A 121 -11.53 1.59 3.51
C HIS A 121 -12.99 1.82 3.09
N ASP A 122 -13.70 2.65 3.85
CA ASP A 122 -15.04 3.11 3.49
C ASP A 122 -15.01 3.92 2.18
N ARG A 123 -15.64 3.37 1.14
CA ARG A 123 -15.70 3.93 -0.22
C ARG A 123 -16.47 5.25 -0.31
N LEU A 124 -17.26 5.59 0.71
CA LEU A 124 -17.92 6.89 0.79
C LEU A 124 -16.91 8.03 1.00
N ARG A 125 -15.70 7.71 1.46
CA ARG A 125 -14.60 8.67 1.62
C ARG A 125 -13.91 8.92 0.30
N ARG A 126 -14.27 10.03 -0.37
CA ARG A 126 -13.64 10.49 -1.60
C ARG A 126 -12.27 11.12 -1.34
N ILE A 127 -11.30 10.28 -0.97
CA ILE A 127 -9.91 10.70 -0.74
C ILE A 127 -9.14 10.59 -2.07
N PHE A 128 -8.33 11.60 -2.37
CA PHE A 128 -7.47 11.60 -3.55
C PHE A 128 -6.30 10.62 -3.41
N ASP A 129 -5.94 9.96 -4.50
CA ASP A 129 -4.87 8.95 -4.52
C ASP A 129 -3.51 9.50 -4.10
N TYR A 130 -3.16 10.73 -4.48
CA TYR A 130 -1.88 11.37 -4.16
C TYR A 130 -1.63 11.50 -2.65
N ARG A 131 -2.69 11.52 -1.82
CA ARG A 131 -2.56 11.57 -0.36
C ARG A 131 -1.99 10.26 0.18
N PHE A 132 -2.43 9.13 -0.35
CA PHE A 132 -1.89 7.83 -0.03
C PHE A 132 -0.49 7.65 -0.59
N MET A 133 -0.27 8.12 -1.82
CA MET A 133 1.03 8.10 -2.48
C MET A 133 2.11 8.81 -1.64
N ILE A 134 1.84 10.05 -1.20
CA ILE A 134 2.76 10.81 -0.34
C ILE A 134 3.07 10.03 0.93
N ALA A 135 2.05 9.50 1.58
CA ALA A 135 2.21 8.81 2.84
C ALA A 135 3.00 7.50 2.68
N LEU A 136 2.76 6.77 1.58
CA LEU A 136 3.51 5.57 1.22
C LEU A 136 4.98 5.92 0.96
N LEU A 137 5.27 6.93 0.14
CA LEU A 137 6.64 7.38 -0.13
C LEU A 137 7.36 7.78 1.16
N ASN A 138 6.74 8.59 2.02
CA ASN A 138 7.33 8.99 3.30
C ASN A 138 7.64 7.79 4.21
N ASN A 139 6.82 6.73 4.17
CA ASN A 139 7.03 5.52 4.97
C ASN A 139 8.06 4.56 4.38
N LEU A 140 8.29 4.60 3.06
CA LEU A 140 9.32 3.81 2.40
C LEU A 140 10.70 4.47 2.47
N ALA A 141 10.74 5.79 2.56
CA ALA A 141 11.97 6.58 2.58
C ALA A 141 12.75 6.53 3.91
N GLY A 142 12.17 5.94 4.96
CA GLY A 142 12.76 5.86 6.30
C GLY A 142 12.70 7.17 7.12
N PRO A 143 12.98 7.09 8.43
CA PRO A 143 13.02 8.26 9.31
C PRO A 143 14.20 9.16 8.93
N GLY A 144 13.91 10.30 8.28
CA GLY A 144 14.92 11.26 7.80
C GLY A 144 14.62 11.81 6.41
N ALA A 145 13.71 11.21 5.66
CA ALA A 145 13.14 11.80 4.46
C ALA A 145 12.22 12.95 4.87
N GLY A 146 12.69 14.18 4.63
CA GLY A 146 12.12 15.40 5.19
C GLY A 146 10.61 15.51 5.02
N SER A 147 9.98 16.02 6.07
CA SER A 147 8.62 16.56 6.16
C SER A 147 8.26 17.60 5.09
N ASP A 148 9.18 17.92 4.19
CA ASP A 148 9.13 19.05 3.28
C ASP A 148 8.60 18.64 1.89
N GLY A 149 8.41 17.34 1.63
CA GLY A 149 7.73 16.82 0.44
C GLY A 149 8.42 17.11 -0.89
N LYS A 150 9.70 17.50 -0.89
CA LYS A 150 10.44 17.88 -2.09
C LYS A 150 11.12 16.71 -2.80
N SER A 151 11.60 15.71 -2.05
CA SER A 151 12.15 14.49 -2.64
C SER A 151 12.20 13.32 -1.65
N VAL A 152 11.94 12.12 -2.16
CA VAL A 152 12.02 10.85 -1.44
C VAL A 152 12.90 9.91 -2.27
N ALA A 153 14.01 9.42 -1.72
CA ALA A 153 14.90 8.46 -2.40
C ALA A 153 15.34 8.88 -3.83
N GLY A 154 15.55 10.18 -4.08
CA GLY A 154 15.91 10.72 -5.40
C GLY A 154 14.73 10.97 -6.35
N ILE A 155 13.51 10.62 -5.92
CA ILE A 155 12.28 10.89 -6.63
C ILE A 155 11.77 12.28 -6.22
N ASP A 156 11.59 13.17 -7.20
CA ASP A 156 10.93 14.47 -7.00
C ASP A 156 9.43 14.24 -6.78
N VAL A 157 9.04 14.25 -5.51
CA VAL A 157 7.68 14.01 -5.04
C VAL A 157 6.74 15.11 -5.56
N GLN A 158 7.21 16.37 -5.66
CA GLN A 158 6.42 17.44 -6.25
C GLN A 158 6.13 17.19 -7.72
N ARG A 159 7.11 16.72 -8.48
CA ARG A 159 6.93 16.39 -9.90
C ARG A 159 6.02 15.18 -10.12
N LEU A 160 6.09 14.16 -9.27
CA LEU A 160 5.15 13.03 -9.28
C LEU A 160 3.72 13.49 -8.96
N ILE A 161 3.56 14.29 -7.90
CA ILE A 161 2.23 14.76 -7.48
C ILE A 161 1.65 15.73 -8.52
N GLN A 162 2.44 16.63 -9.12
CA GLN A 162 1.96 17.57 -10.15
C GLN A 162 1.27 16.88 -11.33
N GLY A 163 1.64 15.64 -11.66
CA GLY A 163 0.96 14.83 -12.66
C GLY A 163 -0.38 14.24 -12.21
N LEU A 164 -0.58 14.07 -10.91
CA LEU A 164 -1.66 13.29 -10.28
C LEU A 164 -2.61 14.13 -9.41
N ILE A 165 -2.39 15.45 -9.29
CA ILE A 165 -3.32 16.34 -8.55
C ILE A 165 -4.69 16.28 -9.23
N GLY A 166 -5.64 15.62 -8.56
CA GLY A 166 -7.06 15.66 -8.90
C GLY A 166 -7.76 14.31 -9.00
N ASP A 167 -7.02 13.20 -9.05
CA ASP A 167 -7.65 11.89 -9.24
C ASP A 167 -8.11 11.27 -7.91
N PRO A 168 -9.40 10.93 -7.76
CA PRO A 168 -9.86 10.13 -6.63
C PRO A 168 -9.32 8.70 -6.75
N LEU A 169 -9.28 7.99 -5.63
CA LEU A 169 -9.05 6.55 -5.65
C LEU A 169 -10.00 5.84 -6.61
N ARG A 170 -9.45 4.98 -7.46
CA ARG A 170 -10.17 4.25 -8.50
C ARG A 170 -10.78 2.97 -7.93
N SER A 171 -11.89 2.52 -8.51
CA SER A 171 -12.53 1.26 -8.14
C SER A 171 -12.34 0.24 -9.26
N PHE A 172 -12.25 -1.04 -8.91
CA PHE A 172 -12.29 -2.12 -9.89
C PHE A 172 -13.70 -2.23 -10.51
N SER A 173 -13.75 -2.44 -11.84
CA SER A 173 -14.97 -2.57 -12.64
C SER A 173 -15.38 -4.02 -12.82
#